data_AF-A0A3S0RF01-F1
#
_entry.id   AF-A0A3S0RF01-F1
#
_cell.length_a   1.000
_cell.length_b   1.000
_cell.length_c   1.000
_cell.angle_alpha   90.00
_cell.angle_beta   90.00
_cell.angle_gamma   90.00
#
_symmetry.space_group_name_H-M   'P 1'
#
loop_
_entity.id
_entity.type
_entity.pdbx_description
1 polymer ?
#
loop_
_entity_poly.entity_id
_entity_poly.type
_entity_poly.pdbx_seq_one_letter_code
_entity_poly.pdbx_strand_id
1 'polypeptide(L)'
;MSASHQFLKLARQIHLYVGVFIAPALLFFAFTGGLQVFSLHETTRGSDYKPPAWLVTLAQVHKKQTAVVPSHKPHPVDADNQKPAVASSASGPVANAVAPVQAAPEVSRTPQKNPLPLKIFFAFVSLGLFVSTLLGIYMAYRYSRKPALLSVLLLAGVVLPIVLALI
;
A
#
# COMPACT_ATOMS: atom_id res chain seq x y z
N MET A 1 34.82 7.69 31.65
CA MET A 1 34.14 6.69 30.79
C MET A 1 34.66 6.83 29.36
N SER A 2 35.03 5.74 28.69
CA SER A 2 35.55 5.78 27.32
C SER A 2 34.50 6.31 26.31
N ALA A 3 34.96 6.98 25.25
CA ALA A 3 34.11 7.51 24.19
C ALA A 3 33.17 6.45 23.59
N SER A 4 33.66 5.21 23.42
CA SER A 4 32.86 4.08 22.90
C SER A 4 31.66 3.76 23.79
N HIS A 5 31.81 3.89 25.11
CA HIS A 5 30.73 3.62 26.05
C HIS A 5 29.66 4.73 26.03
N GLN A 6 30.07 5.98 25.82
CA GLN A 6 29.12 7.09 25.62
C GLN A 6 28.35 6.93 24.31
N PHE A 7 29.04 6.53 23.24
CA PHE A 7 28.41 6.27 21.96
C PHE A 7 27.34 5.17 22.03
N LEU A 8 27.65 4.02 22.66
CA LEU A 8 26.67 2.93 22.82
C LEU A 8 25.43 3.34 23.64
N LYS A 9 25.62 4.19 24.65
CA LYS A 9 24.51 4.76 25.42
C LYS A 9 23.64 5.67 24.56
N LEU A 10 24.27 6.58 23.81
CA LEU A 10 23.58 7.51 22.94
C LEU A 10 22.80 6.76 21.84
N ALA A 11 23.42 5.81 21.15
CA ALA A 11 22.80 5.02 20.09
C ALA A 11 21.56 4.28 20.60
N ARG A 12 21.65 3.65 21.79
CA ARG A 12 20.52 2.98 22.43
C ARG A 12 19.39 3.94 22.77
N GLN A 13 19.74 5.14 23.25
CA GLN A 13 18.76 6.14 23.64
C GLN A 13 18.05 6.76 22.44
N ILE A 14 18.79 7.03 21.36
CA ILE A 14 18.22 7.45 20.07
C ILE A 14 17.32 6.36 19.52
N HIS A 15 17.79 5.10 19.45
CA HIS A 15 16.99 3.98 18.95
C HIS A 15 15.69 3.80 19.74
N LEU A 16 15.73 3.96 21.07
CA LEU A 16 14.54 3.87 21.92
C LEU A 16 13.54 4.99 21.64
N TYR A 17 13.97 6.25 21.59
CA TYR A 17 13.03 7.36 21.38
C TYR A 17 12.56 7.43 19.93
N VAL A 18 13.47 7.41 18.95
CA VAL A 18 13.10 7.41 17.53
C VAL A 18 12.27 6.19 17.21
N GLY A 19 12.64 5.01 17.72
CA GLY A 19 11.90 3.76 17.53
C GLY A 19 10.47 3.84 18.04
N VAL A 20 10.24 4.33 19.27
CA VAL A 20 8.88 4.48 19.82
C VAL A 20 8.06 5.51 19.05
N PHE A 21 8.68 6.62 18.63
CA PHE A 21 8.01 7.65 17.84
C PHE A 21 7.50 7.11 16.49
N ILE A 22 8.32 6.34 15.76
CA ILE A 22 7.95 5.82 14.43
C ILE A 22 7.17 4.50 14.51
N ALA A 23 7.10 3.85 15.67
CA ALA A 23 6.47 2.55 15.82
C ALA A 23 5.02 2.48 15.32
N PRO A 24 4.13 3.48 15.54
CA PRO A 24 2.78 3.45 14.99
C PRO A 24 2.77 3.38 13.45
N ALA A 25 3.66 4.12 12.80
CA ALA A 25 3.80 4.08 11.34
C ALA A 25 4.36 2.74 10.85
N LEU A 26 5.33 2.15 11.57
CA LEU A 26 5.83 0.81 11.26
C LEU A 26 4.77 -0.27 11.42
N LEU A 27 3.94 -0.22 12.47
CA LEU A 27 2.81 -1.12 12.65
C LEU A 27 1.78 -0.97 11.54
N PHE A 28 1.42 0.27 11.20
CA PHE A 28 0.53 0.57 10.09
C PHE A 28 1.08 0.02 8.77
N PHE A 29 2.34 0.30 8.45
CA PHE A 29 3.02 -0.16 7.23
C PHE A 29 3.12 -1.67 7.16
N ALA A 30 3.54 -2.33 8.25
CA ALA A 30 3.65 -3.79 8.30
C ALA A 30 2.28 -4.45 8.09
N PHE A 31 1.25 -3.97 8.78
CA PHE A 31 -0.10 -4.51 8.69
C PHE A 31 -0.70 -4.30 7.29
N THR A 32 -0.77 -3.06 6.82
CA THR A 32 -1.39 -2.73 5.53
C THR A 32 -0.55 -3.23 4.35
N GLY A 33 0.78 -3.23 4.45
CA GLY A 33 1.66 -3.84 3.46
C GLY A 33 1.49 -5.35 3.36
N GLY A 34 1.32 -6.05 4.49
CA GLY A 34 1.00 -7.48 4.51
C GLY A 34 -0.32 -7.81 3.80
N LEU A 35 -1.36 -7.01 4.04
CA LEU A 35 -2.66 -7.16 3.37
C LEU A 35 -2.58 -6.84 1.85
N GLN A 36 -1.69 -5.93 1.45
CA GLN A 36 -1.46 -5.61 0.05
C GLN A 36 -0.74 -6.73 -0.73
N VAL A 37 0.18 -7.46 -0.09
CA VAL A 37 0.89 -8.59 -0.71
C VAL A 37 -0.09 -9.66 -1.24
N PHE A 38 -1.21 -9.86 -0.54
CA PHE A 38 -2.26 -10.80 -0.91
C PHE A 38 -3.42 -10.16 -1.69
N SER A 39 -3.33 -8.89 -2.08
CA SER A 39 -4.40 -8.15 -2.75
C SER A 39 -5.75 -8.18 -2.00
N LEU A 40 -5.75 -8.31 -0.67
CA LEU A 40 -6.98 -8.33 0.14
C LEU A 40 -7.75 -6.99 0.13
N HIS A 41 -7.16 -5.96 -0.45
CA HIS A 41 -7.78 -4.65 -0.66
C HIS A 41 -8.48 -4.52 -2.03
N GLU A 42 -8.40 -5.54 -2.89
CA GLU A 42 -9.01 -5.57 -4.22
C GLU A 42 -9.96 -6.77 -4.34
N THR A 43 -11.06 -6.61 -5.07
CA THR A 43 -11.94 -7.74 -5.40
C THR A 43 -11.19 -8.67 -6.36
N THR A 44 -10.90 -9.90 -5.94
CA THR A 44 -10.24 -10.86 -6.82
C THR A 44 -11.22 -11.35 -7.89
N ARG A 45 -10.80 -11.40 -9.15
CA ARG A 45 -11.64 -11.79 -10.29
C ARG A 45 -12.20 -13.20 -10.08
N GLY A 46 -13.53 -13.30 -9.90
CA GLY A 46 -14.24 -14.57 -9.63
C GLY A 46 -14.56 -14.85 -8.16
N SER A 47 -14.32 -13.91 -7.24
CA SER A 47 -14.71 -14.01 -5.83
C SER A 47 -15.80 -12.98 -5.50
N ASP A 48 -16.83 -13.40 -4.76
CA ASP A 48 -17.85 -12.51 -4.17
C ASP A 48 -17.31 -11.67 -3.00
N TYR A 49 -16.01 -11.79 -2.70
CA TYR A 49 -15.36 -11.02 -1.65
C TYR A 49 -15.40 -9.52 -1.96
N LYS A 50 -16.18 -8.77 -1.18
CA LYS A 50 -16.15 -7.31 -1.11
C LYS A 50 -15.21 -6.88 0.01
N PRO A 51 -14.07 -6.25 -0.28
CA PRO A 51 -13.19 -5.72 0.76
C PRO A 51 -13.94 -4.64 1.55
N PRO A 52 -13.83 -4.61 2.88
CA PRO A 52 -14.50 -3.61 3.68
C PRO A 52 -13.91 -2.21 3.42
N ALA A 53 -14.74 -1.17 3.44
CA ALA A 53 -14.35 0.18 3.04
C ALA A 53 -13.17 0.76 3.84
N TRP A 54 -13.06 0.43 5.12
CA TRP A 54 -11.92 0.83 5.96
C TRP A 54 -10.60 0.25 5.44
N LEU A 55 -10.60 -1.01 4.97
CA LEU A 55 -9.40 -1.68 4.47
C LEU A 55 -8.91 -1.06 3.16
N VAL A 56 -9.84 -0.73 2.26
CA VAL A 56 -9.53 -0.04 0.99
C VAL A 56 -8.94 1.34 1.27
N THR A 57 -9.52 2.08 2.21
CA THR A 57 -9.05 3.41 2.59
C THR A 57 -7.64 3.36 3.19
N LEU A 58 -7.38 2.43 4.12
CA LEU A 58 -6.04 2.26 4.70
C LEU A 58 -5.01 1.85 3.64
N ALA A 59 -5.38 1.02 2.67
CA ALA A 59 -4.50 0.66 1.57
C ALA A 59 -4.17 1.85 0.64
N GLN A 60 -5.13 2.74 0.38
CA GLN A 60 -4.90 3.98 -0.36
C GLN A 60 -3.99 4.94 0.42
N VAL A 61 -4.20 5.09 1.72
CA VAL A 61 -3.33 5.91 2.58
C VAL A 61 -1.90 5.36 2.57
N HIS A 62 -1.72 4.04 2.65
CA HIS A 62 -0.38 3.41 2.53
C HIS A 62 0.26 3.67 1.16
N LYS A 63 -0.48 3.45 0.06
CA LYS A 63 0.07 3.46 -1.30
C LYS A 63 0.24 4.85 -1.90
N LYS A 64 -0.73 5.73 -1.64
CA LYS A 64 -0.94 6.99 -2.33
C LYS A 64 -1.01 8.19 -1.38
N GLN A 65 -0.90 7.97 -0.07
CA GLN A 65 -0.95 9.02 0.94
C GLN A 65 -2.24 9.87 0.84
N THR A 66 -3.32 9.28 0.31
CA THR A 66 -4.63 9.91 0.16
C THR A 66 -5.71 8.99 0.72
N ALA A 67 -6.69 9.59 1.39
CA ALA A 67 -7.88 8.89 1.85
C ALA A 67 -8.97 8.80 0.75
N VAL A 68 -8.80 9.51 -0.37
CA VAL A 68 -9.76 9.50 -1.47
C VAL A 68 -9.61 8.20 -2.24
N VAL A 69 -10.61 7.33 -2.15
CA VAL A 69 -10.68 6.10 -2.95
C VAL A 69 -11.20 6.46 -4.35
N PRO A 70 -10.42 6.27 -5.42
CA PRO A 70 -10.93 6.49 -6.77
C PRO A 70 -12.08 5.53 -7.06
N SER A 71 -13.22 6.05 -7.49
CA SER A 71 -14.34 5.22 -7.96
C SER A 71 -13.90 4.49 -9.24
N HIS A 72 -13.56 3.21 -9.13
CA HIS A 72 -13.24 2.41 -10.30
C HIS A 72 -14.51 2.24 -11.12
N LYS A 73 -14.58 2.93 -12.25
CA LYS A 73 -15.66 2.77 -13.22
C LYS A 73 -15.60 1.32 -13.71
N PRO A 74 -16.69 0.53 -13.61
CA PRO A 74 -16.66 -0.85 -14.08
C PRO A 74 -16.22 -0.85 -15.55
N HIS A 75 -15.10 -1.53 -15.81
CA HIS A 75 -14.65 -1.76 -17.17
C HIS A 75 -15.72 -2.61 -17.85
N PRO A 76 -16.32 -2.18 -18.96
CA PRO A 76 -17.33 -2.97 -19.66
C PRO A 76 -16.65 -4.26 -20.13
N VAL A 77 -16.88 -5.34 -19.40
CA VAL A 77 -16.75 -6.69 -19.92
C VAL A 77 -18.04 -6.97 -20.68
N ASP A 78 -17.86 -7.43 -21.91
CA ASP A 78 -18.86 -8.03 -22.79
C ASP A 78 -19.65 -7.08 -23.70
N ALA A 79 -19.00 -6.60 -24.77
CA ALA A 79 -19.69 -6.10 -25.97
C ALA A 79 -19.09 -6.64 -27.29
N ASP A 80 -18.42 -7.80 -27.26
CA ASP A 80 -17.85 -8.41 -28.48
C ASP A 80 -18.59 -9.67 -28.94
N ASN A 81 -19.78 -9.94 -28.40
CA ASN A 81 -20.65 -11.03 -28.84
C ASN A 81 -22.11 -10.60 -28.99
N GLN A 82 -22.34 -9.50 -29.71
CA GLN A 82 -23.62 -9.31 -30.38
C GLN A 82 -23.42 -8.52 -31.65
N LYS A 83 -23.23 -9.26 -32.75
CA LYS A 83 -23.49 -8.80 -34.11
C LYS A 83 -24.99 -8.54 -34.23
N PRO A 84 -25.44 -7.30 -34.51
CA PRO A 84 -26.73 -7.09 -35.14
C PRO A 84 -26.44 -6.92 -36.64
N ALA A 85 -26.79 -7.94 -37.41
CA ALA A 85 -27.25 -7.67 -38.77
C ALA A 85 -28.47 -6.76 -38.64
N VAL A 86 -28.46 -5.60 -39.30
CA VAL A 86 -29.42 -5.06 -40.29
C VAL A 86 -29.32 -3.53 -40.24
N ALA A 87 -28.87 -2.88 -41.32
CA ALA A 87 -29.49 -1.65 -41.85
C ALA A 87 -28.73 -1.11 -43.07
N SER A 88 -29.51 -0.90 -44.11
CA SER A 88 -29.23 -0.43 -45.46
C SER A 88 -28.29 0.76 -45.64
N SER A 89 -27.61 0.67 -46.77
CA SER A 89 -26.98 1.70 -47.60
C SER A 89 -27.83 2.97 -47.79
N ALA A 90 -27.22 4.14 -47.57
CA ALA A 90 -27.52 5.39 -48.29
C ALA A 90 -26.34 6.40 -48.15
N SER A 91 -25.65 6.62 -49.27
CA SER A 91 -25.01 7.86 -49.82
C SER A 91 -24.71 9.03 -48.85
N GLY A 92 -23.46 9.40 -48.46
CA GLY A 92 -22.39 10.12 -49.20
C GLY A 92 -22.10 11.50 -48.54
N PRO A 93 -21.01 12.28 -48.77
CA PRO A 93 -19.69 12.00 -49.36
C PRO A 93 -18.45 12.46 -48.51
N VAL A 94 -17.31 11.88 -48.90
CA VAL A 94 -15.87 12.20 -48.70
C VAL A 94 -15.42 13.47 -47.93
N ALA A 95 -14.56 13.28 -46.93
CA ALA A 95 -13.44 14.18 -46.63
C ALA A 95 -12.23 13.36 -46.12
N ASN A 96 -11.16 13.35 -46.92
CA ASN A 96 -9.89 12.71 -46.60
C ASN A 96 -9.20 13.42 -45.43
N ALA A 97 -8.85 12.66 -44.38
CA ALA A 97 -7.76 13.02 -43.49
C ALA A 97 -7.03 11.74 -43.05
N VAL A 98 -5.79 11.65 -43.52
CA VAL A 98 -4.82 10.59 -43.29
C VAL A 98 -4.73 10.24 -41.80
N ALA A 99 -5.07 9.00 -41.44
CA ALA A 99 -4.77 8.48 -40.12
C ALA A 99 -3.25 8.34 -39.96
N PRO A 100 -2.63 8.81 -38.87
CA PRO A 100 -1.31 8.34 -38.53
C PRO A 100 -1.45 6.87 -38.15
N VAL A 101 -0.79 6.01 -38.91
CA VAL A 101 -0.55 4.62 -38.51
C VAL A 101 0.33 4.70 -37.25
N GLN A 102 -0.30 4.80 -36.08
CA GLN A 102 0.34 4.48 -34.82
C GLN A 102 0.64 2.99 -34.89
N ALA A 103 1.89 2.66 -35.22
CA ALA A 103 2.43 1.34 -35.06
C ALA A 103 2.07 0.86 -33.64
N ALA A 104 1.23 -0.17 -33.58
CA ALA A 104 0.97 -0.87 -32.34
C ALA A 104 2.32 -1.26 -31.73
N PRO A 105 2.61 -0.93 -30.46
CA PRO A 105 3.78 -1.50 -29.83
C PRO A 105 3.55 -3.01 -29.80
N GLU A 106 4.38 -3.75 -30.55
CA GLU A 106 4.49 -5.19 -30.41
C GLU A 106 4.76 -5.48 -28.93
N VAL A 107 3.72 -5.91 -28.22
CA VAL A 107 3.82 -6.34 -26.83
C VAL A 107 4.64 -7.63 -26.87
N SER A 108 5.96 -7.47 -26.76
CA SER A 108 6.89 -8.55 -26.49
C SER A 108 6.45 -9.14 -25.14
N ARG A 109 5.70 -10.24 -25.19
CA ARG A 109 5.21 -10.95 -24.01
C ARG A 109 6.41 -11.54 -23.29
N THR A 110 6.97 -10.78 -22.35
CA THR A 110 7.95 -11.31 -21.42
C THR A 110 7.31 -12.49 -20.65
N PRO A 111 8.06 -13.56 -20.34
CA PRO A 111 7.53 -14.70 -19.61
C PRO A 111 6.95 -14.23 -18.27
N GLN A 112 5.67 -14.49 -18.03
CA GLN A 112 5.01 -14.23 -16.74
C GLN A 112 5.73 -15.03 -15.65
N LYS A 113 6.59 -14.37 -14.86
CA LYS A 113 7.21 -14.97 -13.68
C LYS A 113 6.15 -15.13 -12.60
N ASN A 114 6.09 -16.31 -11.97
CA ASN A 114 5.16 -16.61 -10.89
C ASN A 114 5.45 -15.72 -9.68
N PRO A 115 4.53 -14.83 -9.26
CA PRO A 115 4.78 -13.89 -8.15
C PRO A 115 4.72 -14.55 -6.76
N LEU A 116 4.34 -15.84 -6.70
CA LEU A 116 4.02 -16.54 -5.46
C LEU A 116 5.19 -16.61 -4.46
N PRO A 117 6.43 -16.98 -4.84
CA PRO A 117 7.54 -17.03 -3.88
C PRO A 117 7.83 -15.67 -3.24
N LEU A 118 7.71 -14.61 -4.03
CA LEU A 118 7.93 -13.24 -3.57
C LEU A 118 6.85 -12.80 -2.59
N LYS A 119 5.58 -13.16 -2.86
CA LYS A 119 4.47 -12.91 -1.94
C LYS A 119 4.66 -13.59 -0.59
N ILE A 120 5.09 -14.85 -0.57
CA ILE A 120 5.38 -15.58 0.68
C ILE A 120 6.50 -14.89 1.46
N PHE A 121 7.60 -14.53 0.78
CA PHE A 121 8.71 -13.83 1.42
C PHE A 121 8.25 -12.51 2.08
N PHE A 122 7.51 -11.67 1.35
CA PHE A 122 7.02 -10.41 1.91
C PHE A 122 5.98 -10.59 3.01
N ALA A 123 5.22 -11.69 3.02
CA ALA A 123 4.34 -12.03 4.13
C ALA A 123 5.14 -12.29 5.42
N PHE A 124 6.23 -13.05 5.34
CA PHE A 124 7.13 -13.24 6.47
C PHE A 124 7.80 -11.93 6.90
N VAL A 125 8.21 -11.07 5.96
CA VAL A 125 8.80 -9.76 6.27
C VAL A 125 7.80 -8.86 7.00
N SER A 126 6.56 -8.77 6.52
CA SER A 126 5.49 -8.01 7.16
C SER A 126 5.19 -8.52 8.57
N LEU A 127 5.02 -9.84 8.73
CA LEU A 127 4.78 -10.45 10.03
C LEU A 127 5.96 -10.24 11.00
N GLY A 128 7.18 -10.45 10.53
CA GLY A 128 8.40 -10.24 11.31
C GLY A 128 8.56 -8.79 11.75
N LEU A 129 8.31 -7.82 10.86
CA LEU A 129 8.34 -6.40 11.18
C LEU A 129 7.26 -6.03 12.21
N PHE A 130 6.04 -6.56 12.05
CA PHE A 130 4.94 -6.31 12.97
C PHE A 130 5.25 -6.81 14.38
N VAL A 131 5.65 -8.09 14.50
CA VAL A 131 6.00 -8.70 15.79
C VAL A 131 7.22 -8.03 16.41
N SER A 132 8.26 -7.73 15.62
CA SER A 132 9.45 -7.02 16.07
C SER A 132 9.12 -5.63 16.63
N THR A 133 8.22 -4.89 15.97
CA THR A 133 7.80 -3.56 16.43
C THR A 133 7.00 -3.65 17.72
N LEU A 134 6.07 -4.60 17.85
CA LEU A 134 5.33 -4.83 19.10
C LEU A 134 6.26 -5.18 20.26
N LEU A 135 7.23 -6.06 20.01
CA LEU A 135 8.22 -6.43 21.02
C LEU A 135 9.10 -5.22 21.38
N GLY A 136 9.51 -4.42 20.40
CA GLY A 136 10.24 -3.17 20.62
C GLY A 136 9.49 -2.19 21.53
N ILE A 137 8.18 -2.00 21.30
CA ILE A 137 7.32 -1.19 22.17
C ILE A 137 7.27 -1.80 23.57
N TYR A 138 7.01 -3.11 23.70
CA TYR A 138 6.97 -3.80 24.99
C TYR A 138 8.27 -3.60 25.78
N MET A 139 9.42 -3.84 25.15
CA MET A 139 10.74 -3.66 25.78
C MET A 139 10.97 -2.19 26.15
N ALA A 140 10.56 -1.24 25.32
CA ALA A 140 10.69 0.18 25.61
C ALA A 140 9.93 0.57 26.90
N TYR A 141 8.69 0.10 27.08
CA TYR A 141 7.93 0.35 28.30
C TYR A 141 8.46 -0.43 29.50
N ARG A 142 8.86 -1.69 29.32
CA ARG A 142 9.31 -2.55 30.42
C ARG A 142 10.63 -2.10 31.04
N TYR A 143 11.56 -1.59 30.23
CA TYR A 143 12.94 -1.28 30.66
C TYR A 143 13.23 0.23 30.75
N SER A 144 12.27 1.11 30.42
CA SER A 144 12.44 2.55 30.57
C SER A 144 12.05 3.03 31.96
N ARG A 145 12.80 4.00 32.48
CA ARG A 145 12.49 4.69 33.75
C ARG A 145 11.41 5.77 33.58
N LYS A 146 11.06 6.15 32.35
CA LYS A 146 10.16 7.28 32.05
C LYS A 146 9.03 6.86 31.09
N PRO A 147 8.09 6.00 31.52
CA PRO A 147 7.01 5.50 30.66
C PRO A 147 6.07 6.59 30.16
N ALA A 148 5.86 7.67 30.94
CA ALA A 148 5.05 8.82 30.52
C ALA A 148 5.61 9.50 29.25
N LEU A 149 6.93 9.70 29.19
CA LEU A 149 7.57 10.30 28.01
C LEU A 149 7.43 9.39 26.79
N LEU A 150 7.53 8.06 26.96
CA LEU A 150 7.28 7.11 25.88
C LEU A 150 5.83 7.11 25.40
N SER A 151 4.88 7.32 26.32
CA SER A 151 3.46 7.43 25.98
C SER A 151 3.18 8.68 25.15
N VAL A 152 3.74 9.81 25.55
CA VAL A 152 3.65 11.06 24.78
C VAL A 152 4.27 10.87 23.39
N LEU A 153 5.42 10.21 23.30
CA LEU A 153 6.13 10.02 22.04
C LEU A 153 5.40 9.05 21.09
N LEU A 154 4.83 7.96 21.64
CA LEU A 154 4.00 7.02 20.90
C LEU A 154 2.72 7.71 20.39
N LEU A 155 2.06 8.50 21.25
CA LEU A 155 0.88 9.27 20.88
C LEU A 155 1.21 10.31 19.80
N ALA A 156 2.32 11.02 19.94
CA ALA A 156 2.79 11.97 18.93
C ALA A 156 3.00 11.30 17.57
N GLY A 157 3.52 10.08 17.55
CA GLY A 157 3.67 9.27 16.34
C GLY A 157 2.36 8.92 15.63
N VAL A 158 1.24 8.88 16.36
CA VAL A 158 -0.11 8.69 15.81
C VAL A 158 -0.75 10.02 15.38
N VAL A 159 -0.69 11.03 16.25
CA VAL A 159 -1.38 12.30 16.07
C VAL A 159 -0.75 13.13 14.96
N LEU A 160 0.58 13.19 14.89
CA LEU A 160 1.29 14.01 13.92
C LEU A 160 0.89 13.72 12.46
N PRO A 161 0.93 12.46 11.96
CA PRO A 161 0.52 12.19 10.58
C PRO A 161 -0.96 12.49 10.32
N ILE A 162 -1.84 12.31 11.32
CA ILE A 162 -3.27 12.63 11.19
C ILE A 162 -3.45 14.15 11.02
N VAL A 163 -2.80 14.95 11.87
CA VAL A 163 -2.86 16.41 11.77
C VAL A 163 -2.31 16.89 10.43
N LEU A 164 -1.18 16.34 9.98
CA LEU A 164 -0.59 16.67 8.68
C LEU A 164 -1.48 16.28 7.50
N ALA A 165 -2.27 15.22 7.62
CA ALA A 165 -3.19 14.79 6.56
C ALA A 165 -4.45 15.67 6.46
N LEU A 166 -4.74 16.51 7.46
CA LEU A 166 -5.90 17.40 7.51
C LEU A 166 -5.60 18.82 7.02
N ILE A 167 -4.32 19.15 6.80
CA ILE A 167 -3.85 20.46 6.30
C ILE A 167 -3.60 20.34 4.80
#